data_AF-A0A3D0QS33-F1
#
_entry.id   AF-A0A3D0QS33-F1
#
_cell.length_a   1.000
_cell.length_b   1.000
_cell.length_c   1.000
_cell.angle_alpha   90.00
_cell.angle_beta   90.00
_cell.angle_gamma   90.00
#
_symmetry.space_group_name_H-M   'P 1'
#
loop_
_entity.id
_entity.type
_entity.pdbx_description
1 polymer ?
#
loop_
_entity_poly.entity_id
_entity_poly.type
_entity_poly.pdbx_seq_one_letter_code
_entity_poly.pdbx_strand_id
1 'polypeptide(L)'
;MLTTGTRPTVTYWCEATAYTTTGAAFPLGSRPAPTPRLALRWLRSRAQDIADQLDSPAARPVRAWIHDEYEHERVLHHLVHGEPYTVTAYEDTTRYLLTAQPTR
;
A
#
# COMPACT_ATOMS: atom_id res chain seq x y z
N MET A 1 -16.48 -35.04 19.94
CA MET A 1 -15.21 -34.33 19.66
C MET A 1 -15.54 -33.11 18.82
N LEU A 2 -15.41 -31.91 19.37
CA LEU A 2 -15.60 -30.66 18.63
C LEU A 2 -14.23 -30.24 18.10
N THR A 3 -14.05 -30.27 16.78
CA THR A 3 -12.91 -29.66 16.12
C THR A 3 -13.04 -28.15 16.26
N THR A 4 -12.21 -27.56 17.13
CA THR A 4 -12.00 -26.12 17.21
C THR A 4 -11.42 -25.66 15.88
N GLY A 5 -12.27 -25.25 14.94
CA GLY A 5 -11.84 -24.67 13.68
C GLY A 5 -11.17 -23.33 13.96
N THR A 6 -9.84 -23.27 13.92
CA THR A 6 -9.10 -22.02 13.82
C THR A 6 -9.61 -21.31 12.58
N ARG A 7 -10.34 -20.19 12.74
CA ARG A 7 -10.68 -19.35 11.59
C ARG A 7 -9.35 -18.94 10.92
N PRO A 8 -9.18 -19.11 9.59
CA PRO A 8 -7.99 -18.63 8.92
C PRO A 8 -7.84 -17.14 9.24
N THR A 9 -6.70 -16.76 9.80
CA THR A 9 -6.39 -15.37 10.09
C THR A 9 -5.95 -14.74 8.79
N VAL A 10 -6.77 -13.86 8.23
CA VAL A 10 -6.42 -13.10 7.03
C VAL A 10 -5.14 -12.30 7.32
N THR A 11 -4.13 -12.48 6.49
CA THR A 11 -2.94 -11.63 6.48
C THR A 11 -3.00 -10.68 5.30
N TYR A 12 -2.03 -9.79 5.17
CA TYR A 12 -1.99 -8.79 4.11
C TYR A 12 -0.63 -8.84 3.44
N TRP A 13 -0.60 -8.87 2.12
CA TRP A 13 0.61 -8.66 1.34
C TRP A 13 0.67 -7.20 0.92
N CYS A 14 1.77 -6.54 1.26
CA CYS A 14 2.02 -5.17 0.84
C CYS A 14 3.17 -5.15 -0.15
N GLU A 15 3.06 -4.36 -1.21
CA GLU A 15 4.11 -4.22 -2.21
C GLU A 15 4.09 -2.86 -2.89
N ALA A 16 5.23 -2.48 -3.45
CA ALA A 16 5.40 -1.26 -4.20
C ALA A 16 6.18 -1.53 -5.48
N THR A 17 5.72 -0.99 -6.59
CA THR A 17 6.32 -1.16 -7.92
C THR A 17 6.30 0.15 -8.67
N ALA A 18 7.43 0.54 -9.25
CA ALA A 18 7.49 1.62 -10.22
C ALA A 18 7.30 1.06 -11.64
N TYR A 19 6.38 1.66 -12.39
CA TYR A 19 6.13 1.34 -13.79
C TYR A 19 6.53 2.53 -14.65
N THR A 20 7.35 2.28 -15.66
CA THR A 20 7.74 3.30 -16.64
C THR A 20 6.86 3.19 -17.88
N THR A 21 6.74 4.26 -18.67
CA THR A 21 6.01 4.26 -19.94
C THR A 21 6.56 3.29 -20.98
N THR A 22 7.81 2.85 -20.84
CA THR A 22 8.41 1.80 -21.69
C THR A 22 7.91 0.39 -21.35
N GLY A 23 7.12 0.24 -20.29
CA GLY A 23 6.58 -1.03 -19.81
C GLY A 23 7.46 -1.74 -18.79
N ALA A 24 8.63 -1.19 -18.45
CA ALA A 24 9.49 -1.77 -17.41
C ALA A 24 8.87 -1.57 -16.02
N ALA A 25 8.94 -2.63 -15.20
CA ALA A 25 8.46 -2.67 -13.82
C ALA A 25 9.62 -2.92 -12.86
N PHE A 26 9.75 -2.08 -11.84
CA PHE A 26 10.81 -2.14 -10.84
C PHE A 26 10.19 -2.36 -9.46
N PRO A 27 10.35 -3.55 -8.84
CA PRO A 27 9.91 -3.79 -7.47
C PRO A 27 10.69 -2.90 -6.51
N LEU A 28 9.97 -2.09 -5.73
CA LEU A 28 10.54 -1.20 -4.72
C LEU A 28 10.53 -1.84 -3.33
N GLY A 29 9.77 -2.91 -3.14
CA GLY A 29 9.80 -3.72 -1.93
C GLY A 29 8.45 -4.33 -1.62
N SER A 30 8.45 -5.35 -0.78
CA SER A 30 7.24 -6.02 -0.33
C SER A 30 7.38 -6.50 1.11
N ARG A 31 6.23 -6.70 1.79
CA ARG A 31 6.20 -7.18 3.16
C ARG A 31 4.84 -7.80 3.51
N PRO A 32 4.81 -8.97 4.17
CA PRO A 32 3.59 -9.43 4.81
C PRO A 32 3.29 -8.60 6.06
N ALA A 33 2.02 -8.30 6.29
CA ALA A 33 1.50 -7.62 7.46
C ALA A 33 0.40 -8.47 8.11
N PRO A 34 0.47 -8.71 9.43
CA PRO A 34 -0.51 -9.57 10.10
C PRO A 34 -1.81 -8.83 10.47
N THR A 35 -1.90 -7.52 10.24
CA THR A 35 -3.11 -6.72 10.51
C THR A 35 -3.27 -5.58 9.50
N PRO A 36 -4.51 -5.07 9.28
CA PRO A 36 -4.75 -3.90 8.41
C PRO A 36 -3.92 -2.68 8.81
N ARG A 37 -3.79 -2.43 10.12
CA ARG A 37 -3.02 -1.30 10.65
C ARG A 37 -1.54 -1.40 10.32
N LEU A 38 -0.98 -2.61 10.34
CA LEU A 38 0.42 -2.84 9.98
C LEU A 38 0.63 -2.75 8.46
N ALA A 39 -0.37 -3.12 7.65
CA ALA A 39 -0.36 -2.92 6.21
C ALA A 39 -0.39 -1.42 5.86
N LEU A 40 -1.31 -0.65 6.47
CA LEU A 40 -1.36 0.81 6.33
C LEU A 40 -0.04 1.46 6.78
N ARG A 41 0.53 1.03 7.91
CA ARG A 41 1.83 1.54 8.37
C ARG A 41 2.93 1.32 7.33
N TRP A 42 2.94 0.14 6.68
CA TRP A 42 3.89 -0.14 5.61
C TRP A 42 3.66 0.77 4.39
N LEU A 43 2.40 0.94 3.95
CA LEU A 43 2.07 1.84 2.83
C LEU A 43 2.52 3.27 3.11
N ARG A 44 2.26 3.81 4.31
CA ARG A 44 2.68 5.16 4.72
C ARG A 44 4.20 5.31 4.73
N SER A 45 4.92 4.36 5.32
CA SER A 45 6.39 4.39 5.34
C SER A 45 6.95 4.35 3.92
N ARG A 46 6.42 3.49 3.05
CA ARG A 46 6.91 3.36 1.68
C ARG A 46 6.54 4.57 0.81
N ALA A 47 5.36 5.15 1.03
CA ALA A 47 4.96 6.39 0.37
C ALA A 47 5.89 7.55 0.77
N GLN A 48 6.33 7.60 2.04
CA GLN A 48 7.30 8.57 2.52
C GLN A 48 8.65 8.39 1.79
N ASP A 49 9.18 7.16 1.75
CA ASP A 49 10.44 6.85 1.06
C ASP A 49 10.40 7.28 -0.42
N ILE A 50 9.27 7.06 -1.10
CA ILE A 50 9.07 7.50 -2.49
C ILE A 50 9.01 9.03 -2.56
N ALA A 51 8.17 9.68 -1.75
CA ALA A 51 8.00 11.13 -1.76
C ALA A 51 9.28 11.91 -1.45
N ASP A 52 10.23 11.31 -0.72
CA ASP A 52 11.55 11.89 -0.45
C ASP A 52 12.50 11.85 -1.65
N GLN A 53 12.18 11.06 -2.68
CA GLN A 53 12.92 10.99 -3.94
C GLN A 53 12.28 11.78 -5.08
N LEU A 54 10.99 12.10 -4.97
CA LEU A 54 10.25 12.82 -6.02
C LEU A 54 10.54 14.33 -6.01
N ASP A 55 10.45 14.94 -7.18
CA ASP A 55 10.40 16.40 -7.29
C ASP A 55 9.17 16.98 -6.57
N SER A 56 9.29 18.22 -6.08
CA SER A 56 8.26 18.87 -5.25
C SER A 56 6.82 18.77 -5.79
N PRO A 57 6.54 19.00 -7.09
CA PRO A 57 5.19 18.88 -7.62
C PRO A 57 4.62 17.46 -7.50
N ALA A 58 5.44 16.44 -7.75
CA ALA A 58 5.05 15.03 -7.68
C ALA A 58 4.98 14.52 -6.23
N ALA A 59 5.84 15.02 -5.34
CA ALA A 59 5.87 14.65 -3.92
C ALA A 59 4.64 15.16 -3.14
N ARG A 60 4.13 16.35 -3.46
CA ARG A 60 3.03 17.00 -2.73
C ARG A 60 1.78 16.13 -2.52
N PRO A 61 1.16 15.53 -3.56
CA PRO A 61 -0.02 14.69 -3.36
C PRO A 61 0.27 13.44 -2.51
N VAL A 62 1.48 12.86 -2.61
CA VAL A 62 1.88 11.72 -1.78
C VAL A 62 2.02 12.14 -0.32
N ARG A 63 2.65 13.29 -0.06
CA ARG A 63 2.75 13.86 1.30
C ARG A 63 1.39 14.23 1.88
N ALA A 64 0.47 14.74 1.06
CA ALA A 64 -0.90 14.99 1.49
C ALA A 64 -1.59 13.69 1.94
N TRP A 65 -1.51 12.63 1.14
CA TRP A 65 -2.06 11.32 1.48
C TRP A 65 -1.47 10.73 2.78
N ILE A 66 -0.16 10.88 3.02
CA ILE A 66 0.52 10.39 4.24
C ILE A 66 -0.06 10.98 5.55
N HIS A 67 -0.68 12.16 5.45
CA HIS A 67 -1.29 12.90 6.55
C HIS A 67 -2.83 12.92 6.50
N ASP A 68 -3.44 12.29 5.50
CA ASP A 68 -4.89 12.26 5.33
C ASP A 68 -5.52 11.13 6.16
N GLU A 69 -6.09 11.49 7.30
CA GLU A 69 -6.74 10.54 8.20
C GLU A 69 -7.96 9.85 7.57
N TYR A 70 -8.69 10.56 6.71
CA TYR A 70 -9.85 9.99 6.03
C TYR A 70 -9.43 8.93 5.01
N GLU A 71 -8.36 9.18 4.24
CA GLU A 71 -7.80 8.15 3.36
C GLU A 71 -7.26 6.95 4.13
N HIS A 72 -6.65 7.16 5.30
CA HIS A 72 -6.23 6.05 6.15
C HIS A 72 -7.42 5.21 6.66
N GLU A 73 -8.52 5.84 7.05
CA GLU A 73 -9.75 5.13 7.41
C GLU A 73 -10.31 4.34 6.23
N ARG A 74 -10.29 4.90 5.02
CA ARG A 74 -10.68 4.20 3.79
C ARG A 74 -9.81 2.97 3.51
N VAL A 75 -8.48 3.09 3.68
CA VAL A 75 -7.56 1.94 3.56
C VAL A 75 -7.97 0.84 4.53
N LEU A 76 -8.15 1.19 5.82
CA LEU A 76 -8.53 0.21 6.84
C LEU A 76 -9.88 -0.43 6.54
N HIS A 77 -10.85 0.36 6.07
CA HIS A 77 -12.15 -0.14 5.67
C HIS A 77 -12.02 -1.20 4.57
N HIS A 78 -11.32 -0.93 3.47
CA HIS A 78 -11.10 -1.90 2.39
C HIS A 78 -10.46 -3.19 2.91
N LEU A 79 -9.36 -3.07 3.65
CA LEU A 79 -8.59 -4.22 4.13
C LEU A 79 -9.38 -5.09 5.12
N VAL A 80 -10.22 -4.50 5.97
CA VAL A 80 -11.09 -5.25 6.88
C VAL A 80 -12.18 -6.01 6.13
N HIS A 81 -12.67 -5.47 5.00
CA HIS A 81 -13.69 -6.10 4.17
C HIS A 81 -13.12 -7.08 3.14
N GLY A 82 -11.82 -7.34 3.16
CA GLY A 82 -11.18 -8.28 2.24
C GLY A 82 -10.94 -7.70 0.85
N GLU A 83 -10.90 -6.38 0.73
CA GLU A 83 -10.63 -5.67 -0.51
C GLU A 83 -9.21 -5.11 -0.53
N PRO A 84 -8.52 -5.14 -1.69
CA PRO A 84 -7.24 -4.46 -1.83
C PRO A 84 -7.41 -2.94 -1.83
N TYR A 85 -6.35 -2.23 -1.48
CA TYR A 85 -6.26 -0.78 -1.62
C TYR A 85 -4.92 -0.42 -2.29
N THR A 86 -4.96 0.53 -3.22
CA THR A 86 -3.78 1.00 -3.96
C THR A 86 -3.63 2.51 -3.86
N VAL A 87 -2.45 2.96 -3.44
CA VAL A 87 -1.99 4.35 -3.55
C VAL A 87 -1.21 4.47 -4.86
N THR A 88 -1.48 5.52 -5.63
CA THR A 88 -0.74 5.79 -6.86
C THR A 88 -0.07 7.15 -6.78
N ALA A 89 1.22 7.20 -7.12
CA ALA A 89 1.96 8.44 -7.35
C ALA A 89 2.45 8.49 -8.79
N TYR A 90 2.61 9.70 -9.33
CA TYR A 90 3.06 9.94 -10.69
C TYR A 90 4.20 10.97 -10.68
N GLU A 91 5.24 10.68 -11.45
CA GLU A 91 6.32 11.60 -11.76
C GLU A 91 6.71 11.39 -13.22
N ASP A 92 6.43 12.39 -14.07
CA ASP A 92 6.66 12.37 -15.51
C ASP A 92 6.21 11.07 -16.20
N THR A 93 7.17 10.18 -16.47
CA THR A 93 6.97 8.91 -17.18
C THR A 93 6.91 7.69 -16.25
N THR A 94 6.93 7.91 -14.94
CA THR A 94 6.94 6.87 -13.91
C THR A 94 5.68 6.93 -13.07
N ARG A 95 5.03 5.78 -12.93
CA ARG A 95 3.87 5.55 -12.06
C ARG A 95 4.27 4.59 -10.95
N TYR A 96 4.18 5.05 -9.71
CA TYR A 96 4.43 4.24 -8.52
C TYR A 96 3.11 3.70 -7.99
N LEU A 97 2.98 2.38 -7.87
CA LEU A 97 1.85 1.72 -7.23
C LEU A 97 2.29 1.16 -5.90
N LEU A 98 1.57 1.49 -4.83
CA LEU A 98 1.70 0.86 -3.53
C LEU A 98 0.39 0.16 -3.20
N THR A 99 0.42 -1.16 -3.08
CA THR A 99 -0.77 -1.98 -2.86
C THR A 99 -0.69 -2.69 -1.54
N ALA A 100 -1.79 -2.71 -0.79
CA ALA A 100 -2.02 -3.68 0.26
C ALA A 100 -3.19 -4.57 -0.16
N GLN A 101 -2.97 -5.88 -0.19
CA GLN A 101 -3.97 -6.87 -0.59
C GLN A 101 -4.14 -7.93 0.50
N PRO A 102 -5.38 -8.28 0.88
CA PRO A 102 -5.65 -9.39 1.80
C PRO A 102 -5.22 -10.72 1.16
N THR A 103 -4.52 -11.55 1.93
CA THR A 103 -4.13 -12.91 1.54
C THR A 103 -4.93 -13.91 2.37
N ARG A 104 -5.50 -14.90 1.69
CA ARG A 104 -6.27 -15.99 2.31
C ARG A 104 -5.37 -17.12 2.79
#